data_AF-A0A6Y1P6J6-F1
#
_entry.id   AF-A0A6Y1P6J6-F1
#
_cell.length_a   1.000
_cell.length_b   1.000
_cell.length_c   1.000
_cell.angle_alpha   90.00
_cell.angle_beta   90.00
_cell.angle_gamma   90.00
#
_symmetry.space_group_name_H-M   'P 1'
#
loop_
_entity.id
_entity.type
_entity.pdbx_description
1 polymer ?
#
loop_
_entity_poly.entity_id
_entity_poly.type
_entity_poly.pdbx_seq_one_letter_code
_entity_poly.pdbx_strand_id
1 'polypeptide(L)' 'WLLRFYDKKSSFITLPISLSEVQLNEIRRARLDTDGKRIHITNPEDILRISGLILDSYEYVKNDDNFRRGSRVSSLEEVE' A
#
# COMPACT_ATOMS: atom_id res chain seq x y z
N TRP A 1 -10.50 -5.56 -2.77
CA TRP A 1 -9.42 -5.79 -1.79
C TRP A 1 -8.63 -4.50 -1.58
N LEU A 2 -9.28 -3.47 -1.03
CA LEU A 2 -8.71 -2.12 -1.03
C LEU A 2 -7.51 -1.99 -0.09
N LEU A 3 -7.62 -2.63 1.06
CA LEU A 3 -6.56 -2.78 2.04
C LEU A 3 -6.90 -4.01 2.89
N ARG A 4 -5.96 -4.40 3.74
CA ARG A 4 -6.19 -5.38 4.80
C ARG A 4 -5.78 -4.77 6.14
N PHE A 5 -6.66 -4.85 7.11
CA PHE A 5 -6.44 -4.39 8.48
C PHE A 5 -6.07 -5.55 9.40
N TYR A 6 -5.18 -5.29 10.34
CA TYR A 6 -4.68 -6.22 11.36
C TYR A 6 -4.65 -5.49 12.70
N ASP A 7 -5.11 -6.15 13.78
CA ASP A 7 -5.35 -5.52 15.09
C ASP A 7 -4.86 -6.34 16.30
N LYS A 8 -4.05 -7.40 16.10
CA LYS A 8 -3.72 -8.35 17.17
C LYS A 8 -2.85 -7.77 18.30
N LYS A 9 -1.64 -7.31 17.97
CA LYS A 9 -0.66 -6.74 18.93
C LYS A 9 -0.40 -5.27 18.66
N SER A 10 -0.41 -4.90 17.39
CA SER A 10 -0.36 -3.53 16.90
C SER A 10 -1.31 -3.43 15.70
N SER A 11 -1.99 -2.29 15.63
CA SER A 11 -2.90 -1.98 14.54
C SER A 11 -2.12 -1.50 13.32
N PHE A 12 -2.32 -2.15 12.18
CA PHE A 12 -1.71 -1.74 10.92
C PHE A 12 -2.55 -2.16 9.72
N ILE A 13 -2.31 -1.48 8.60
CA ILE A 13 -2.87 -1.85 7.30
C ILE A 13 -1.77 -2.31 6.34
N THR A 14 -2.16 -3.11 5.36
CA THR A 14 -1.36 -3.40 4.16
C THR A 14 -2.18 -3.08 2.92
N LEU A 15 -1.54 -2.49 1.91
CA LEU A 15 -2.17 -2.15 0.64
C LEU A 15 -1.86 -3.23 -0.42
N PRO A 16 -2.71 -3.38 -1.45
CA PRO A 16 -2.48 -4.32 -2.56
C PRO A 16 -1.45 -3.80 -3.60
N ILE A 17 -0.91 -2.60 -3.39
CA ILE A 17 0.07 -1.94 -4.26
C ILE A 17 1.46 -1.97 -3.64
N SER A 18 2.49 -1.92 -4.50
CA SER A 18 3.86 -1.67 -4.07
C SER A 18 4.06 -0.17 -3.78
N LEU A 19 4.77 0.15 -2.71
CA LEU A 19 5.05 1.54 -2.33
C LEU A 19 6.42 1.97 -2.85
N SER A 20 6.44 3.05 -3.63
CA SER A 20 7.67 3.73 -4.05
C SER A 20 8.27 4.58 -2.92
N GLU A 21 9.53 4.97 -3.04
CA GLU A 21 10.17 5.88 -2.06
C GLU A 21 9.42 7.20 -1.87
N VAL A 22 8.81 7.72 -2.95
CA VAL A 22 7.97 8.93 -2.90
C VAL A 22 6.77 8.70 -1.96
N GLN A 23 6.04 7.60 -2.15
CA GLN A 23 4.88 7.26 -1.30
C GLN A 23 5.30 6.96 0.14
N LEU A 24 6.45 6.32 0.35
CA LEU A 24 7.00 6.12 1.71
C LEU A 24 7.31 7.46 2.41
N ASN A 25 7.83 8.42 1.66
CA ASN A 25 8.06 9.77 2.19
C ASN A 25 6.75 10.51 2.47
N GLU A 26 5.71 10.33 1.66
CA GLU A 26 4.37 10.87 1.93
C GLU A 26 3.77 10.31 3.23
N ILE A 27 3.87 9.00 3.46
CA ILE A 27 3.42 8.35 4.70
C ILE A 27 4.14 8.94 5.92
N ARG A 28 5.47 9.13 5.83
CA ARG A 28 6.26 9.76 6.91
C ARG A 28 5.84 11.22 7.14
N ARG A 29 5.58 11.99 6.07
CA ARG A 29 5.08 13.38 6.17
C ARG A 29 3.69 13.46 6.80
N ALA A 30 2.85 12.45 6.59
CA ALA A 30 1.56 12.27 7.25
C ALA A 30 1.68 11.87 8.74
N ARG A 31 2.90 11.76 9.28
CA ARG A 31 3.21 11.34 10.65
C ARG A 31 2.73 9.93 10.96
N LEU A 32 2.78 9.03 9.98
CA LEU A 32 2.52 7.61 10.15
C LEU A 32 3.84 6.84 10.07
N ASP A 33 3.91 5.75 10.84
CA ASP A 33 5.05 4.84 10.81
C ASP A 33 4.84 3.72 9.79
N THR A 34 5.91 3.29 9.13
CA THR A 34 5.84 2.23 8.13
C THR A 34 7.15 1.46 7.99
N ASP A 35 7.03 0.13 7.85
CA ASP A 35 8.14 -0.77 7.51
C ASP A 35 8.30 -0.97 5.99
N GLY A 36 7.63 -0.15 5.18
CA GLY A 36 7.59 -0.25 3.71
C GLY A 36 6.47 -1.15 3.18
N LYS A 37 5.88 -2.00 4.02
CA LYS A 37 4.77 -2.89 3.66
C LYS A 37 3.55 -2.72 4.55
N ARG A 38 3.78 -2.47 5.82
CA ARG A 38 2.81 -2.23 6.88
C ARG A 38 2.82 -0.74 7.18
N ILE A 39 1.63 -0.16 7.25
CA ILE A 39 1.43 1.21 7.71
C ILE A 39 0.73 1.12 9.05
N HIS A 40 1.41 1.57 10.10
CA HIS A 40 0.88 1.52 11.46
C HIS A 40 -0.19 2.59 11.65
N ILE A 41 -1.34 2.16 12.17
CA ILE A 41 -2.53 2.99 12.36
C ILE A 41 -2.85 2.96 13.83
N THR A 42 -2.78 4.10 14.51
CA THR A 42 -3.09 4.19 15.94
C THR A 42 -4.55 4.52 16.14
N ASN A 43 -5.08 5.46 15.37
CA ASN A 43 -6.49 5.84 15.38
C ASN A 43 -7.11 5.62 13.99
N PRO A 44 -8.40 5.29 13.89
CA PRO A 44 -9.07 5.09 12.59
C PRO A 44 -8.91 6.26 11.61
N GLU A 45 -8.91 7.50 12.11
CA GLU A 45 -8.74 8.71 11.30
C GLU A 45 -7.36 8.85 10.64
N ASP A 46 -6.35 8.10 11.10
CA ASP A 46 -5.02 8.11 10.48
C ASP A 46 -5.09 7.68 9.00
N ILE A 47 -6.08 6.84 8.64
CA ILE A 47 -6.34 6.44 7.24
C ILE A 47 -6.60 7.65 6.33
N LEU A 48 -7.25 8.70 6.84
CA LEU A 48 -7.59 9.88 6.03
C LEU A 48 -6.34 10.66 5.60
N ARG A 49 -5.24 10.54 6.34
CA ARG A 49 -3.97 11.22 6.05
C ARG A 49 -3.24 10.61 4.84
N ILE A 50 -3.62 9.39 4.45
CA ILE A 50 -3.07 8.66 3.30
C ILE A 50 -4.17 8.35 2.27
N SER A 51 -5.20 9.18 2.19
CA SER A 51 -6.33 9.01 1.27
C SER A 51 -5.90 8.84 -0.19
N GLY A 52 -4.82 9.50 -0.62
CA GLY A 52 -4.21 9.29 -1.94
C GLY A 52 -3.86 7.81 -2.19
N LEU A 53 -3.17 7.16 -1.25
CA LEU A 53 -2.80 5.74 -1.36
C LEU A 53 -4.02 4.80 -1.32
N ILE A 54 -5.09 5.21 -0.63
CA ILE A 54 -6.35 4.46 -0.63
C ILE A 54 -7.00 4.55 -2.01
N LEU A 55 -7.00 5.72 -2.65
CA LEU A 55 -7.51 5.91 -4.01
C LEU A 55 -6.64 5.16 -5.04
N ASP A 56 -5.32 5.16 -4.90
CA ASP A 56 -4.42 4.38 -5.75
C ASP A 56 -4.72 2.88 -5.65
N SER A 57 -4.95 2.40 -4.42
CA SER A 57 -5.35 1.01 -4.17
C SER A 57 -6.71 0.71 -4.79
N TYR A 58 -7.62 1.68 -4.84
CA TYR A 58 -8.93 1.55 -5.47
C TYR A 58 -8.81 1.40 -6.99
N GLU A 59 -8.00 2.25 -7.62
CA GLU A 59 -7.74 2.15 -9.06
C GLU A 59 -7.01 0.86 -9.42
N TYR A 60 -6.07 0.42 -8.58
CA TYR A 60 -5.39 -0.86 -8.76
C TYR A 60 -6.37 -2.05 -8.76
N VAL A 61 -7.32 -2.09 -7.82
CA VAL A 61 -8.25 -3.23 -7.71
C VAL A 61 -9.35 -3.23 -8.78
N LYS A 62 -9.55 -2.13 -9.51
CA LYS A 62 -10.49 -2.06 -10.63
C LYS A 62 -9.96 -2.73 -11.90
N ASN A 63 -8.64 -2.89 -12.02
CA ASN A 63 -8.03 -3.53 -13.17
C ASN A 63 -7.75 -5.01 -12.87
N ASP A 64 -8.57 -5.91 -13.44
CA ASP A 64 -8.45 -7.36 -13.25
C ASP A 64 -7.10 -7.94 -13.74
N ASP A 65 -6.41 -7.27 -14.67
CA ASP A 65 -5.09 -7.70 -15.14
C ASP A 65 -4.05 -7.74 -14.02
N ASN A 66 -4.22 -6.90 -12.99
CA ASN A 66 -3.37 -6.86 -11.81
C ASN A 66 -3.44 -8.12 -10.93
N PHE A 67 -4.42 -9.00 -11.17
CA PHE A 67 -4.62 -10.25 -10.40
C PHE A 67 -4.41 -11.51 -11.25
N ARG A 68 -4.10 -11.38 -12.54
CA ARG A 68 -3.84 -12.53 -13.41
C ARG A 68 -2.54 -13.23 -13.00
N ARG A 69 -2.61 -14.54 -12.74
CA ARG A 69 -1.43 -15.36 -12.44
C ARG A 69 -0.55 -15.45 -13.68
N GLY A 70 0.66 -14.89 -13.62
CA GLY A 70 1.64 -14.90 -14.71
C GLY A 70 2.14 -13.50 -15.12
N SER A 71 1.46 -12.42 -14.73
CA SER A 71 1.87 -11.05 -15.08
C SER A 71 3.05 -10.50 -14.26
N ARG A 72 3.48 -11.23 -13.22
CA ARG A 72 4.55 -10.78 -12.30
C ARG A 72 5.98 -11.02 -12.83
N VAL A 73 6.11 -11.59 -14.02
CA VAL A 73 7.39 -11.82 -14.71
C VAL A 73 7.44 -10.89 -15.92
N SER A 74 7.89 -9.64 -15.71
CA SER A 74 8.33 -8.77 -16.83
C SER A 74 9.07 -7.51 -16.39
N SER A 75 9.07 -7.12 -15.11
CA SER A 75 9.70 -5.86 -14.66
C SER A 75 11.03 -6.02 -13.90
N LEU A 76 11.59 -7.23 -13.88
CA LEU A 76 12.91 -7.51 -13.29
C LEU A 76 13.96 -7.94 -14.34
N GLU A 77 13.61 -8.05 -15.63
CA GLU A 77 14.51 -8.55 -16.68
C GLU A 77 15.06 -7.45 -17.63
N GLU A 78 14.84 -6.15 -17.36
CA GLU A 78 15.37 -5.06 -18.20
C GLU A 78 16.64 -4.38 -17.65
N VAL A 79 17.36 -5.01 -16.71
CA VAL A 79 18.68 -4.52 -16.30
C VAL A 79 19.69 -5.67 -16.17
N GLU A 80 20.08 -6.22 -17.32
CA GLU A 80 21.46 -6.68 -17.58
C GLU A 80 21.75 -6.78 -19.08
#